data_AF-A0AAE9KZJ0-F1
#
_entry.id   AF-A0AAE9KZJ0-F1
#
_cell.length_a   1.000
_cell.length_b   1.000
_cell.length_c   1.000
_cell.angle_alpha   90.00
_cell.angle_beta   90.00
_cell.angle_gamma   90.00
#
_symmetry.space_group_name_H-M   'P 1'
#
loop_
_entity.id
_entity.type
_entity.pdbx_description
1 polymer ?
#
loop_
_entity_poly.entity_id
_entity_poly.type
_entity_poly.pdbx_seq_one_letter_code
_entity_poly.pdbx_strand_id
1 'polypeptide(L)'
;MNTQTIRRQHGFSLVEMLVVLIILGVLAAFALPMYQDYVEKGKLADAKTAAIKLRQEFEAARLARPRAFASRAQFQTEYNNAKTAAVTGKVKTQYRFSETILPTGQNARPSGFSIAITPIKSGKYGLRMNMGGDVLLCDYKNNSLANESSCSKF
;
A
#
# COMPACT_ATOMS: atom_id res chain seq x y z
N MET A 1 23.06 18.94 -66.46
CA MET A 1 21.89 19.45 -65.71
C MET A 1 21.41 18.31 -64.82
N ASN A 2 21.57 18.43 -63.51
CA ASN A 2 21.24 17.36 -62.57
C ASN A 2 19.81 17.58 -62.05
N THR A 3 18.87 16.79 -62.56
CA THR A 3 17.43 16.94 -62.31
C THR A 3 17.09 16.32 -60.96
N GLN A 4 17.07 17.12 -59.89
CA GLN A 4 16.59 16.65 -58.59
C GLN A 4 15.07 16.42 -58.66
N THR A 5 14.66 15.16 -58.55
CA THR A 5 13.25 14.76 -58.47
C THR A 5 12.67 15.16 -57.10
N ILE A 6 11.71 16.08 -57.10
CA ILE A 6 10.97 16.47 -55.90
C ILE A 6 10.13 15.27 -55.46
N ARG A 7 10.55 14.56 -54.40
CA ARG A 7 9.71 13.56 -53.74
C ARG A 7 8.53 14.27 -53.10
N ARG A 8 7.30 13.91 -53.46
CA ARG A 8 6.09 14.39 -52.78
C ARG A 8 6.13 13.89 -51.34
N GLN A 9 6.20 14.82 -50.38
CA GLN A 9 6.06 14.50 -48.97
C GLN A 9 4.58 14.20 -48.69
N HIS A 10 4.27 12.92 -48.43
CA HIS A 10 2.98 12.52 -47.88
C HIS A 10 2.99 12.87 -46.38
N GLY A 11 2.43 14.02 -46.04
CA GLY A 11 2.19 14.44 -44.66
C GLY A 11 0.88 13.88 -44.11
N PHE A 12 0.79 13.80 -42.78
CA PHE A 12 -0.43 13.43 -42.06
C PHE A 12 -1.49 14.52 -42.22
N SER A 13 -2.75 14.16 -42.40
CA SER A 13 -3.86 15.13 -42.45
C SER A 13 -4.23 15.64 -41.06
N LEU A 14 -4.62 16.91 -40.95
CA LEU A 14 -5.20 17.46 -39.73
C LEU A 14 -6.48 16.72 -39.31
N VAL A 15 -7.25 16.23 -40.29
CA VAL A 15 -8.45 15.43 -40.04
C VAL A 15 -8.10 14.06 -39.48
N GLU A 16 -7.02 13.43 -39.94
CA GLU A 16 -6.56 12.16 -39.38
C GLU A 16 -6.14 12.33 -37.92
N MET A 17 -5.40 13.40 -37.59
CA MET A 17 -5.05 13.68 -36.21
C MET A 17 -6.27 13.99 -35.33
N LEU A 18 -7.31 14.66 -35.86
CA LEU A 18 -8.54 14.92 -35.11
C LEU A 18 -9.23 13.62 -34.70
N VAL A 19 -9.38 12.67 -35.63
CA VAL A 19 -10.03 11.38 -35.35
C VAL A 19 -9.20 10.55 -34.37
N VAL A 20 -7.87 10.53 -34.53
CA VAL A 20 -6.96 9.82 -33.60
C VAL A 20 -7.09 10.36 -32.19
N LEU A 21 -7.11 11.69 -32.01
CA LEU A 21 -7.25 12.30 -30.69
C LEU A 21 -8.61 12.00 -30.03
N ILE A 22 -9.68 11.93 -30.82
CA ILE A 22 -11.01 11.55 -30.31
C ILE A 22 -10.98 10.12 -29.75
N ILE A 23 -10.42 9.17 -30.51
CA ILE A 23 -10.32 7.77 -30.08
C ILE A 23 -9.42 7.66 -28.83
N LEU A 24 -8.28 8.34 -28.82
CA LEU A 24 -7.38 8.38 -27.65
C LEU A 24 -8.07 8.99 -26.42
N GLY A 25 -8.89 10.01 -26.59
CA GLY A 25 -9.66 10.63 -25.51
C GLY A 25 -10.60 9.64 -24.83
N VAL A 26 -11.33 8.83 -25.60
CA VAL A 26 -12.23 7.79 -25.06
C VAL A 26 -11.44 6.72 -24.32
N LEU A 27 -10.33 6.24 -24.89
CA LEU A 27 -9.49 5.22 -24.25
C LEU A 27 -8.89 5.73 -22.93
N ALA A 28 -8.40 6.97 -22.90
CA ALA A 28 -7.79 7.57 -21.72
C ALA A 28 -8.79 7.69 -20.55
N ALA A 29 -10.06 7.97 -20.83
CA ALA A 29 -11.10 8.10 -19.81
C ALA A 29 -11.27 6.82 -18.95
N PHE A 30 -11.11 5.64 -19.54
CA PHE A 30 -11.17 4.36 -18.82
C PHE A 30 -9.81 3.90 -18.32
N ALA A 31 -8.75 4.11 -19.12
CA ALA A 31 -7.42 3.62 -18.80
C ALA A 31 -6.80 4.32 -17.58
N LEU A 32 -6.97 5.63 -17.45
CA LEU A 32 -6.38 6.41 -16.36
C LEU A 32 -6.84 5.98 -14.95
N PRO A 33 -8.15 5.89 -14.63
CA PRO A 33 -8.58 5.46 -13.30
C PRO A 33 -8.14 4.03 -12.99
N MET A 34 -8.17 3.13 -13.98
CA MET A 34 -7.72 1.74 -13.82
C MET A 34 -6.22 1.66 -13.53
N TYR A 35 -5.40 2.43 -14.25
CA TYR A 35 -3.97 2.48 -14.05
C TYR A 35 -3.60 3.06 -12.67
N GLN A 36 -4.32 4.08 -12.20
CA GLN A 36 -4.13 4.63 -10.85
C GLN A 36 -4.39 3.58 -9.77
N ASP A 37 -5.50 2.85 -9.86
CA ASP A 37 -5.84 1.76 -8.94
C ASP A 37 -4.77 0.65 -8.96
N TYR A 38 -4.23 0.30 -10.14
CA TYR A 38 -3.16 -0.68 -10.27
C TYR A 38 -1.86 -0.22 -9.58
N VAL A 39 -1.45 1.02 -9.82
CA VAL A 39 -0.25 1.60 -9.19
C VAL A 39 -0.41 1.70 -7.68
N GLU A 40 -1.59 2.01 -7.17
CA GLU A 40 -1.87 2.04 -5.73
C GLU A 40 -1.73 0.65 -5.10
N LYS A 41 -2.30 -0.39 -5.72
CA LYS A 41 -2.14 -1.78 -5.27
C LYS A 41 -0.67 -2.24 -5.30
N GLY A 42 0.09 -1.80 -6.30
CA GLY A 42 1.55 -2.04 -6.36
C GLY A 42 2.29 -1.46 -5.15
N LYS A 43 2.00 -0.21 -4.78
CA LYS A 43 2.57 0.41 -3.57
C LYS A 43 2.12 -0.28 -2.28
N LEU A 44 0.89 -0.80 -2.24
CA LEU A 44 0.40 -1.59 -1.11
C LEU A 44 1.12 -2.94 -1.00
N ALA A 45 1.59 -3.54 -2.10
CA ALA A 45 2.40 -4.75 -2.06
C ALA A 45 3.75 -4.51 -1.34
N ASP A 46 4.37 -3.35 -1.53
CA ASP A 46 5.55 -2.93 -0.77
C ASP A 46 5.22 -2.79 0.72
N ALA A 47 4.07 -2.17 1.04
CA ALA A 47 3.61 -2.02 2.42
C ALA A 47 3.28 -3.38 3.08
N LYS A 48 2.69 -4.32 2.34
CA LYS A 48 2.47 -5.72 2.77
C LYS A 48 3.79 -6.39 3.13
N THR A 49 4.81 -6.23 2.29
CA THR A 49 6.14 -6.78 2.54
C THR A 49 6.77 -6.19 3.81
N ALA A 50 6.64 -4.87 4.00
CA ALA A 50 7.09 -4.22 5.23
C ALA A 50 6.33 -4.72 6.48
N ALA A 51 5.03 -5.00 6.37
CA ALA A 51 4.24 -5.55 7.46
C ALA A 51 4.69 -6.97 7.86
N ILE A 52 5.01 -7.80 6.88
CA ILE A 52 5.55 -9.16 7.11
C ILE A 52 6.90 -9.06 7.81
N LYS A 53 7.80 -8.18 7.33
CA LYS A 53 9.11 -7.93 7.95
C LYS A 53 8.97 -7.44 9.39
N LEU A 54 8.03 -6.53 9.65
CA LEU A 54 7.72 -6.04 11.00
C LEU A 54 7.38 -7.22 11.93
N ARG A 55 6.48 -8.12 11.50
CA ARG A 55 6.12 -9.30 12.30
C ARG A 55 7.31 -10.22 12.55
N GLN A 56 8.14 -10.45 11.54
CA GLN A 56 9.33 -11.29 11.67
C GLN A 56 10.30 -10.71 12.71
N GLU A 57 10.59 -9.41 12.64
CA GLU A 57 11.47 -8.74 13.59
C GLU A 57 10.88 -8.73 15.01
N PHE A 58 9.55 -8.54 15.12
CA PHE A 58 8.85 -8.60 16.39
C PHE A 58 8.93 -9.98 17.05
N GLU A 59 8.65 -11.06 16.31
CA GLU A 59 8.72 -12.42 16.84
C GLU A 59 10.16 -12.82 17.18
N ALA A 60 11.15 -12.40 16.37
CA ALA A 60 12.56 -12.60 16.70
C ALA A 60 12.95 -11.90 18.01
N ALA A 61 12.50 -10.66 18.22
CA ALA A 61 12.71 -9.94 19.47
C ALA A 61 12.03 -10.64 20.66
N ARG A 62 10.83 -11.22 20.45
CA ARG A 62 10.09 -11.95 21.49
C ARG A 62 10.82 -13.20 21.96
N LEU A 63 11.44 -13.94 21.04
CA LEU A 63 12.27 -15.10 21.36
C LEU A 63 13.58 -14.69 22.06
N ALA A 64 14.24 -13.64 21.57
CA ALA A 64 15.53 -13.20 22.10
C ALA A 64 15.42 -12.53 23.49
N ARG A 65 14.34 -11.79 23.74
CA ARG A 65 14.18 -10.92 24.93
C ARG A 65 12.78 -11.03 25.53
N PRO A 66 12.38 -12.20 26.09
CA PRO A 66 11.00 -12.41 26.55
C PRO A 66 10.56 -11.45 27.67
N ARG A 67 11.50 -10.97 28.51
CA ARG A 67 11.20 -9.97 29.56
C ARG A 67 10.77 -8.61 29.00
N ALA A 68 11.12 -8.28 27.75
CA ALA A 68 10.69 -7.05 27.08
C ALA A 68 9.22 -7.08 26.63
N PHE A 69 8.48 -8.14 26.94
CA PHE A 69 7.06 -8.30 26.58
C PHE A 69 6.17 -8.54 27.82
N ALA A 70 6.68 -8.25 29.02
CA ALA A 70 5.99 -8.55 30.28
C ALA A 70 4.79 -7.61 30.55
N SER A 71 4.82 -6.40 30.00
CA SER A 71 3.72 -5.42 30.08
C SER A 71 3.35 -4.88 28.70
N ARG A 72 2.15 -4.30 28.60
CA ARG A 72 1.67 -3.67 27.37
C ARG A 72 2.53 -2.50 26.91
N ALA A 73 3.09 -1.71 27.84
CA ALA A 73 4.00 -0.62 27.51
C ALA A 73 5.29 -1.14 26.87
N GLN A 74 5.88 -2.20 27.41
CA GLN A 74 7.09 -2.80 26.85
C GLN A 74 6.83 -3.47 25.50
N PHE A 75 5.70 -4.19 25.37
CA PHE A 75 5.24 -4.75 24.10
C PHE A 75 5.11 -3.67 23.03
N GLN A 76 4.52 -2.53 23.38
CA GLN A 76 4.36 -1.38 22.49
C GLN A 76 5.71 -0.81 22.04
N THR A 77 6.69 -0.72 22.94
CA THR A 77 8.06 -0.31 22.61
C THR A 77 8.69 -1.28 21.62
N GLU A 78 8.61 -2.59 21.86
CA GLU A 78 9.19 -3.59 20.95
C GLU A 78 8.49 -3.63 19.59
N TYR A 79 7.17 -3.42 19.55
CA TYR A 79 6.45 -3.21 18.28
C TYR A 79 6.98 -1.98 17.53
N ASN A 80 7.19 -0.86 18.23
CA ASN A 80 7.71 0.36 17.60
C ASN A 80 9.15 0.20 17.10
N ASN A 81 9.98 -0.57 17.81
CA ASN A 81 11.33 -0.91 17.36
C ASN A 81 11.28 -1.72 16.05
N ALA A 82 10.49 -2.80 16.01
CA ALA A 82 10.30 -3.61 14.80
C ALA A 82 9.68 -2.78 13.65
N LYS A 83 8.70 -1.91 13.95
CA LYS A 83 8.13 -0.99 12.95
C LYS A 83 9.18 -0.08 12.36
N THR A 84 10.09 0.45 13.16
CA THR A 84 11.14 1.38 12.71
C THR A 84 12.15 0.71 11.79
N ALA A 85 12.49 -0.55 12.05
CA ALA A 85 13.42 -1.32 11.22
C ALA A 85 12.77 -1.92 9.96
N ALA A 86 11.48 -2.23 10.00
CA ALA A 86 10.75 -2.76 8.84
C ALA A 86 10.19 -1.69 7.90
N VAL A 87 9.66 -0.58 8.43
CA VAL A 87 8.94 0.45 7.66
C VAL A 87 9.89 1.60 7.31
N THR A 88 10.50 1.51 6.14
CA THR A 88 11.54 2.45 5.68
C THR A 88 11.20 3.11 4.35
N GLY A 89 12.01 4.10 3.94
CA GLY A 89 11.95 4.72 2.61
C GLY A 89 10.55 5.23 2.20
N LYS A 90 10.14 4.87 0.98
CA LYS A 90 8.84 5.29 0.42
C LYS A 90 7.67 4.77 1.24
N VAL A 91 7.73 3.55 1.78
CA VAL A 91 6.65 2.97 2.59
C VAL A 91 6.37 3.85 3.81
N LYS A 92 7.41 4.28 4.53
CA LYS A 92 7.30 5.17 5.72
C LYS A 92 6.63 6.51 5.41
N THR A 93 6.85 7.06 4.22
CA THR A 93 6.32 8.37 3.83
C THR A 93 4.94 8.30 3.16
N GLN A 94 4.55 7.12 2.68
CA GLN A 94 3.28 6.90 2.00
C GLN A 94 2.22 6.25 2.89
N TYR A 95 2.62 5.46 3.88
CA TYR A 95 1.72 4.66 4.70
C TYR A 95 2.00 4.80 6.20
N ARG A 96 0.91 4.82 6.97
CA ARG A 96 0.91 4.76 8.42
C ARG A 96 0.63 3.32 8.86
N PHE A 97 1.45 2.83 9.77
CA PHE A 97 1.31 1.52 10.39
C PHE A 97 0.87 1.72 11.83
N SER A 98 -0.31 1.22 12.16
CA SER A 98 -0.91 1.26 13.49
C SER A 98 -1.26 -0.14 13.95
N GLU A 99 -1.01 -0.42 15.20
CA GLU A 99 -1.24 -1.68 15.87
C GLU A 99 -2.53 -1.66 16.68
N THR A 100 -3.15 -2.83 16.80
CA THR A 100 -4.06 -3.12 17.90
C THR A 100 -3.47 -4.27 18.69
N ILE A 101 -2.96 -3.96 19.88
CA ILE A 101 -2.47 -4.98 20.81
C ILE A 101 -3.68 -5.73 21.38
N LEU A 102 -3.60 -7.06 21.40
CA LEU A 102 -4.66 -7.95 21.85
C LEU A 102 -4.19 -8.82 23.04
N PRO A 103 -5.11 -9.18 23.95
CA PRO A 103 -6.49 -8.69 24.04
C PRO A 103 -6.56 -7.21 24.41
N THR A 104 -7.58 -6.48 23.95
CA THR A 104 -7.77 -5.05 24.22
C THR A 104 -8.10 -4.81 25.70
N GLY A 105 -7.13 -4.28 26.44
CA GLY A 105 -7.29 -3.86 27.84
C GLY A 105 -5.93 -3.42 28.39
N GLN A 106 -5.89 -2.33 29.17
CA GLN A 106 -4.61 -1.77 29.64
C GLN A 106 -3.85 -2.73 30.57
N ASN A 107 -4.59 -3.52 31.36
CA ASN A 107 -4.04 -4.44 32.36
C ASN A 107 -3.94 -5.89 31.85
N ALA A 108 -4.39 -6.17 30.63
CA ALA A 108 -4.33 -7.51 30.08
C ALA A 108 -2.92 -7.80 29.52
N ARG A 109 -2.39 -8.98 29.84
CA ARG A 109 -1.10 -9.43 29.28
C ARG A 109 -1.22 -9.54 27.75
N PRO A 110 -0.38 -8.82 26.99
CA PRO A 110 -0.46 -8.82 25.54
C PRO A 110 0.00 -10.17 24.98
N SER A 111 -0.83 -10.80 24.14
CA SER A 111 -0.54 -12.08 23.50
C SER A 111 -0.11 -11.93 22.03
N GLY A 112 -0.45 -10.80 21.41
CA GLY A 112 0.01 -10.42 20.09
C GLY A 112 -0.65 -9.13 19.60
N PHE A 113 -0.68 -8.93 18.29
CA PHE A 113 -1.20 -7.72 17.67
C PHE A 113 -1.75 -7.98 16.27
N SER A 114 -2.66 -7.10 15.84
CA SER A 114 -2.99 -6.90 14.43
C SER A 114 -2.38 -5.57 13.95
N ILE A 115 -2.19 -5.46 12.63
CA ILE A 115 -1.65 -4.25 11.99
C ILE A 115 -2.73 -3.68 11.07
N ALA A 116 -2.93 -2.37 11.15
CA ALA A 116 -3.66 -1.58 10.17
C ALA A 116 -2.68 -0.67 9.43
N ILE A 117 -2.78 -0.66 8.11
CA ILE A 117 -1.91 0.09 7.21
C ILE A 117 -2.79 1.04 6.40
N THR A 118 -2.64 2.33 6.61
CA THR A 118 -3.45 3.37 5.98
C THR A 118 -2.59 4.33 5.17
N PRO A 119 -3.08 4.86 4.04
CA PRO A 119 -2.33 5.87 3.30
C PRO A 119 -2.22 7.15 4.14
N ILE A 120 -1.03 7.77 4.15
CA ILE A 120 -0.78 9.06 4.83
C ILE A 120 -1.40 10.20 4.02
N LYS A 121 -1.36 10.07 2.68
CA LYS A 121 -2.01 10.98 1.74
C LYS A 121 -3.36 10.39 1.30
N SER A 122 -4.01 11.03 0.33
CA SER A 122 -5.14 10.44 -0.39
C SER A 122 -4.77 9.05 -0.93
N GLY A 123 -5.62 8.07 -0.63
CA GLY A 123 -5.58 6.71 -1.15
C GLY A 123 -6.97 6.10 -0.98
N LYS A 124 -7.31 5.15 -1.85
CA LYS A 124 -8.61 4.45 -1.86
C LYS A 124 -8.59 3.19 -1.01
N TYR A 125 -7.41 2.62 -0.80
CA TYR A 125 -7.25 1.34 -0.15
C TYR A 125 -6.22 1.38 0.98
N GLY A 126 -6.33 0.42 1.90
CA GLY A 126 -5.29 0.10 2.85
C GLY A 126 -5.35 -1.37 3.24
N LEU A 127 -4.53 -1.79 4.21
CA LEU A 127 -4.41 -3.19 4.60
C LEU A 127 -4.74 -3.39 6.07
N ARG A 128 -5.31 -4.56 6.36
CA ARG A 128 -5.32 -5.14 7.69
C ARG A 128 -4.50 -6.41 7.67
N MET A 129 -3.75 -6.65 8.73
CA MET A 129 -3.05 -7.90 8.95
C MET A 129 -3.50 -8.46 10.28
N ASN A 130 -4.13 -9.63 10.24
CA ASN A 130 -4.61 -10.29 11.45
C ASN A 130 -3.43 -10.88 12.26
N MET A 131 -3.72 -11.41 13.45
CA MET A 131 -2.72 -12.09 14.27
C MET A 131 -2.14 -13.36 13.63
N GLY A 132 -2.88 -14.00 12.72
CA GLY A 132 -2.43 -15.18 11.98
C GLY A 132 -1.48 -14.87 10.83
N GLY A 133 -1.33 -13.59 10.45
CA GLY A 133 -0.51 -13.16 9.33
C GLY A 133 -1.26 -13.03 8.00
N ASP A 134 -2.56 -13.31 7.95
CA ASP A 134 -3.36 -13.03 6.75
C ASP A 134 -3.45 -11.52 6.54
N VAL A 135 -3.31 -11.14 5.27
CA VAL A 135 -3.38 -9.75 4.84
C VAL A 135 -4.66 -9.55 4.05
N LEU A 136 -5.42 -8.54 4.46
CA LEU A 136 -6.71 -8.17 3.92
C LEU A 136 -6.61 -6.80 3.27
N LEU A 137 -7.09 -6.68 2.03
CA LEU A 137 -7.31 -5.43 1.33
C LEU A 137 -8.64 -4.83 1.78
N CYS A 138 -8.60 -3.60 2.27
CA CYS A 138 -9.78 -2.90 2.75
C CYS A 138 -9.95 -1.57 2.02
N ASP A 139 -11.19 -1.18 1.76
CA ASP A 139 -11.53 0.18 1.37
C ASP A 139 -11.12 1.17 2.46
N TYR A 140 -10.58 2.31 2.06
CA TYR A 140 -10.20 3.42 2.92
C TYR A 140 -11.03 4.65 2.57
N LYS A 141 -11.92 5.06 3.47
CA LYS A 141 -12.84 6.20 3.30
C LYS A 141 -12.94 6.96 4.61
N ASN A 142 -13.12 8.28 4.56
CA ASN A 142 -13.26 9.13 5.75
C ASN A 142 -12.16 8.89 6.80
N ASN A 143 -10.91 8.78 6.33
CA ASN A 143 -9.73 8.56 7.15
C ASN A 143 -9.78 7.26 8.00
N SER A 144 -10.54 6.26 7.57
CA SER A 144 -10.75 4.99 8.28
C SER A 144 -10.76 3.81 7.32
N LEU A 145 -10.22 2.67 7.76
CA LEU A 145 -10.35 1.40 7.04
C LEU A 145 -11.74 0.82 7.29
N ALA A 146 -12.30 0.20 6.25
CA ALA A 146 -13.48 -0.63 6.38
C ALA A 146 -13.33 -1.69 7.47
N ASN A 147 -14.48 -2.17 7.94
CA ASN A 147 -14.56 -3.29 8.87
C ASN A 147 -13.92 -4.53 8.24
N GLU A 148 -13.32 -5.38 9.08
CA GLU A 148 -12.57 -6.56 8.63
C GLU A 148 -13.42 -7.51 7.77
N SER A 149 -14.71 -7.65 8.10
CA SER A 149 -15.67 -8.48 7.35
C SER A 149 -15.98 -7.99 5.93
N SER A 150 -15.70 -6.71 5.64
CA SER A 150 -15.88 -6.11 4.31
C SER A 150 -14.58 -6.11 3.50
N CYS A 151 -13.48 -6.61 4.06
CA CYS A 151 -12.20 -6.69 3.39
C CYS A 151 -12.07 -7.99 2.60
N SER A 152 -11.27 -7.96 1.54
CA SER A 152 -10.95 -9.14 0.73
C SER A 152 -9.51 -9.57 1.00
N LYS A 153 -9.17 -10.83 0.67
CA LYS A 153 -7.78 -11.28 0.79
C LYS A 153 -6.89 -10.52 -0.20
N PHE A 154 -5.74 -10.02 0.27
CA PHE A 154 -4.77 -9.27 -0.55
C PHE A 154 -3.80 -10.17 -1.30
#